data_AF-A0A0M9FW86-F1
#
_entry.id   AF-A0A0M9FW86-F1
#
_cell.length_a   1.000
_cell.length_b   1.000
_cell.length_c   1.000
_cell.angle_alpha   90.00
_cell.angle_beta   90.00
_cell.angle_gamma   90.00
#
_symmetry.space_group_name_H-M   'P 1'
#
loop_
_entity.id
_entity.type
_entity.pdbx_description
1 polymer ?
#
loop_
_entity_poly.entity_id
_entity_poly.type
_entity_poly.pdbx_seq_one_letter_code
_entity_poly.pdbx_strand_id
1 'polypeptide(L)'
;MALTSSHVQLQLRRTPLMLANGRKWWKDGAPDYTRANRRRMELEQQRIAASQYLPPIEPTPEQACQLYRRLLKAAERTLVVTDKSFFRRKVRYEFEVTSRQTSSRVRGIMFEKGQWMVENKLGGVM
;
A
#
# COMPACT_ATOMS: atom_id res chain seq x y z
N MET A 1 24.76 42.48 -21.06
CA MET A 1 23.30 42.36 -20.97
C MET A 1 22.97 41.13 -20.13
N ALA A 2 22.46 41.33 -18.91
CA ALA A 2 22.19 40.26 -17.96
C ALA A 2 20.73 40.33 -17.50
N LEU A 3 19.97 39.30 -17.83
CA LEU A 3 18.61 38.98 -17.38
C LEU A 3 18.55 37.43 -17.49
N THR A 4 18.13 36.60 -16.55
CA THR A 4 17.31 36.72 -15.33
C THR A 4 17.48 35.41 -14.55
N SER A 5 18.05 35.44 -13.34
CA SER A 5 18.12 34.30 -12.40
C SER A 5 17.16 34.54 -11.23
N SER A 6 15.90 34.85 -11.54
CA SER A 6 14.92 35.36 -10.56
C SER A 6 14.04 34.28 -9.91
N HIS A 7 14.12 33.01 -10.32
CA HIS A 7 13.22 31.97 -9.79
C HIS A 7 13.80 31.11 -8.67
N VAL A 8 15.12 31.07 -8.47
CA VAL A 8 15.73 30.27 -7.40
C VAL A 8 15.67 30.99 -6.03
N GLN A 9 15.58 32.32 -6.02
CA GLN A 9 15.61 33.11 -4.78
C GLN A 9 14.29 33.20 -4.01
N LEU A 10 13.15 32.83 -4.61
CA LEU A 10 11.84 33.08 -4.01
C LEU A 10 11.35 32.00 -3.04
N GLN A 11 11.95 30.80 -3.02
CA GLN A 11 11.51 29.73 -2.11
C GLN A 11 12.20 29.75 -0.72
N LEU A 12 13.29 30.50 -0.54
CA LEU A 12 14.01 30.58 0.73
C LEU A 12 13.47 31.65 1.70
N ARG A 13 12.46 32.43 1.31
CA ARG A 13 11.96 33.59 2.09
C ARG A 13 10.79 33.30 3.03
N ARG A 14 10.38 32.04 3.21
CA ARG A 14 9.24 31.66 4.09
C ARG A 14 9.57 30.62 5.15
N THR A 15 10.85 30.39 5.45
CA THR A 15 11.22 29.80 6.73
C THR A 15 11.33 30.95 7.74
N PRO A 16 10.51 30.98 8.82
CA PRO A 16 10.73 31.96 9.86
C PRO A 16 12.10 31.71 10.48
N LEU A 17 13.01 32.66 10.23
CA LEU A 17 14.33 32.78 10.86
C LEU A 17 14.14 33.06 12.36
N MET A 18 13.83 32.03 13.13
CA MET A 18 13.99 32.01 14.59
C MET A 18 15.42 31.53 14.93
N LEU A 19 16.42 32.17 14.34
CA LEU A 19 17.85 32.01 14.68
C LEU A 19 18.44 33.36 15.10
N ALA A 20 17.71 34.10 15.94
CA ALA A 20 18.14 35.42 16.42
C ALA A 20 18.88 35.37 17.78
N ASN A 21 19.22 34.19 18.28
CA ASN A 21 20.09 34.03 19.43
C ASN A 21 21.28 33.18 19.03
N GLY A 22 22.49 33.75 19.03
CA GLY A 22 23.77 33.07 18.79
C GLY A 22 24.16 32.07 19.89
N ARG A 23 23.19 31.38 20.48
CA ARG A 23 23.45 30.26 21.37
C ARG A 23 23.91 29.09 20.51
N LYS A 24 25.16 28.73 20.75
CA LYS A 24 25.75 27.49 20.27
C LYS A 24 24.80 26.35 20.67
N TRP A 25 24.16 25.68 19.72
CA TRP A 25 23.15 24.63 19.97
C TRP A 25 23.64 23.51 20.90
N TRP A 26 24.96 23.34 21.03
CA TRP A 26 25.60 22.42 21.98
C TRP A 26 25.71 22.94 23.42
N LYS A 27 25.39 24.21 23.68
CA LYS A 27 25.33 24.85 25.01
C LYS A 27 23.92 24.86 25.60
N ASP A 28 22.89 24.52 24.83
CA ASP A 28 21.48 24.52 25.26
C ASP A 28 21.05 23.20 25.93
N GLY A 29 22.01 22.34 26.31
CA GLY A 29 21.76 21.05 26.95
C GLY A 29 21.48 19.93 25.95
N ALA A 30 21.23 18.72 26.46
CA ALA A 30 20.86 17.60 25.62
C ALA A 30 19.46 17.86 24.99
N PRO A 31 19.26 17.62 23.69
CA PRO A 31 17.95 17.79 23.07
C PRO A 31 16.89 16.87 23.70
N ASP A 32 15.67 17.39 23.82
CA ASP A 32 14.53 16.65 24.36
C ASP A 32 14.06 15.57 23.37
N TYR A 33 14.40 14.32 23.68
CA TYR A 33 14.01 13.15 22.91
C TYR A 33 12.69 12.51 23.37
N THR A 34 11.95 13.12 24.30
CA THR A 34 10.70 12.54 24.86
C THR A 34 9.70 12.17 23.76
N ARG A 35 9.50 13.03 22.77
CA ARG A 35 8.61 12.76 21.61
C ARG A 35 9.11 11.60 20.75
N ALA A 36 10.41 11.55 20.47
CA ALA A 36 11.02 10.49 19.68
C ALA A 36 10.95 9.14 20.42
N ASN A 37 11.18 9.14 21.74
CA ASN A 37 11.07 7.97 22.59
C ASN A 37 9.62 7.48 22.69
N ARG A 38 8.64 8.39 22.84
CA ARG A 38 7.21 8.03 22.77
C ARG A 38 6.87 7.36 21.44
N ARG A 39 7.36 7.91 20.32
CA ARG A 39 7.12 7.31 19.00
C ARG A 39 7.77 5.93 18.85
N ARG A 40 8.97 5.73 19.39
CA ARG A 40 9.61 4.40 19.41
C ARG A 40 8.78 3.39 20.19
N MET A 41 8.25 3.77 21.36
CA MET A 41 7.37 2.89 22.14
C MET A 41 6.09 2.53 21.36
N GLU A 42 5.46 3.50 20.69
CA GLU A 42 4.29 3.24 19.85
C GLU A 42 4.60 2.26 18.70
N LEU A 43 5.75 2.42 18.03
CA LEU A 43 6.16 1.53 16.95
C LEU A 43 6.48 0.12 17.45
N GLU A 44 7.08 -0.01 18.64
CA GLU A 44 7.29 -1.32 19.25
C GLU A 44 5.98 -1.99 19.67
N GLN A 45 5.01 -1.23 20.20
CA GLN A 45 3.67 -1.76 20.45
C GLN A 45 3.01 -2.25 19.15
N GLN A 46 3.15 -1.50 18.05
CA GLN A 46 2.67 -1.92 16.74
C GLN A 46 3.40 -3.17 16.21
N ARG A 47 4.72 -3.28 16.43
CA ARG A 47 5.51 -4.45 16.04
C ARG A 47 5.09 -5.70 16.82
N ILE A 48 4.90 -5.57 18.13
CA ILE A 48 4.43 -6.65 19.00
C ILE A 48 3.04 -7.09 18.56
N ALA A 49 2.11 -6.15 18.34
CA ALA A 49 0.79 -6.46 17.82
C ALA A 49 0.87 -7.16 16.45
N ALA A 50 1.66 -6.63 15.51
CA ALA A 50 1.85 -7.21 14.18
C ALA A 50 2.41 -8.64 14.24
N SER A 51 3.29 -8.95 15.21
CA SER A 51 3.88 -10.27 15.39
C SER A 51 2.89 -11.34 15.86
N GLN A 52 1.75 -10.93 16.44
CA GLN A 52 0.69 -11.85 16.86
C GLN A 52 -0.18 -12.30 15.67
N TYR A 53 -0.18 -11.54 14.57
CA TYR A 53 -0.95 -11.90 13.38
C TYR A 53 -0.22 -12.95 12.54
N LEU A 54 -0.98 -13.93 12.06
CA LEU A 54 -0.49 -14.89 11.09
C LEU A 54 -0.18 -14.19 9.76
N PRO A 55 0.95 -14.51 9.10
CA PRO A 55 1.24 -13.98 7.79
C PRO A 55 0.23 -14.51 6.76
N PRO A 56 0.03 -13.80 5.63
CA PRO A 56 -0.82 -14.28 4.54
C PRO A 56 -0.36 -15.66 4.07
N ILE A 57 -1.30 -16.61 4.06
CA ILE A 57 -1.06 -18.01 3.71
C ILE A 57 -1.40 -18.22 2.24
N GLU A 58 -0.57 -18.99 1.55
CA GLU A 58 -0.85 -19.41 0.18
C GLU A 58 -2.13 -20.27 0.14
N PRO A 59 -3.11 -19.96 -0.72
CA PRO A 59 -4.35 -20.73 -0.79
C PRO A 59 -4.07 -22.14 -1.30
N THR A 60 -4.88 -23.10 -0.86
CA THR A 60 -4.86 -24.43 -1.45
C THR A 60 -5.38 -24.39 -2.90
N PRO A 61 -4.99 -25.36 -3.76
CA PRO A 61 -5.50 -25.42 -5.12
C PRO A 61 -7.03 -25.45 -5.19
N GLU A 62 -7.68 -26.13 -4.25
CA GLU A 62 -9.14 -26.19 -4.14
C GLU A 62 -9.75 -24.81 -3.85
N GLN A 63 -9.18 -24.08 -2.89
CA GLN A 63 -9.60 -22.72 -2.57
C GLN A 63 -9.42 -21.78 -3.77
N ALA A 64 -8.30 -21.89 -4.49
CA ALA A 64 -8.04 -21.10 -5.68
C ALA A 64 -9.08 -21.39 -6.78
N CYS A 65 -9.40 -22.66 -7.03
CA CYS A 65 -10.44 -23.06 -7.99
C CYS A 65 -11.83 -22.54 -7.59
N GLN A 66 -12.17 -22.59 -6.30
CA GLN A 66 -13.43 -22.05 -5.80
C GLN A 66 -13.52 -20.54 -5.99
N LEU A 67 -12.44 -19.81 -5.67
CA LEU A 67 -12.37 -18.36 -5.86
C LEU A 67 -12.47 -17.98 -7.34
N TYR A 68 -11.74 -18.67 -8.22
CA TYR A 68 -11.82 -18.48 -9.65
C TYR A 68 -13.26 -18.61 -10.16
N ARG A 69 -13.97 -19.67 -9.75
CA ARG A 69 -15.38 -19.87 -10.10
C ARG A 69 -16.29 -18.77 -9.56
N ARG A 70 -16.07 -18.32 -8.32
CA ARG A 70 -16.84 -17.23 -7.70
C ARG A 70 -16.65 -15.91 -8.45
N LEU A 71 -15.44 -15.57 -8.86
CA LEU A 71 -15.14 -14.37 -9.65
C LEU A 71 -15.85 -14.38 -11.00
N LEU A 72 -15.80 -15.51 -11.73
CA LEU A 72 -16.51 -15.63 -13.01
C LEU A 72 -18.02 -15.55 -12.85
N LYS A 73 -18.58 -16.17 -11.81
CA LYS A 73 -20.02 -16.12 -11.53
C LYS A 73 -20.48 -14.72 -11.11
N ALA A 74 -19.65 -13.99 -10.36
CA ALA A 74 -19.91 -12.60 -10.01
C ALA A 74 -19.88 -11.73 -11.28
N ALA A 75 -18.88 -11.92 -12.13
CA ALA A 75 -18.74 -11.19 -13.39
C ALA A 75 -19.94 -11.37 -14.32
N GLU A 76 -20.49 -12.57 -14.40
CA GLU A 76 -21.67 -12.84 -15.24
C GLU A 76 -22.88 -11.98 -14.84
N ARG A 77 -22.97 -11.65 -13.55
CA ARG A 77 -24.08 -10.89 -12.95
C ARG A 77 -23.83 -9.39 -12.93
N THR A 78 -22.58 -8.97 -12.73
CA THR A 78 -22.24 -7.55 -12.50
C THR A 78 -21.71 -6.85 -13.74
N LEU A 79 -21.05 -7.56 -14.66
CA LEU A 79 -20.49 -6.96 -15.87
C LEU A 79 -21.58 -6.75 -16.93
N VAL A 80 -21.74 -5.49 -17.31
CA VAL A 80 -22.67 -4.97 -18.31
C VAL A 80 -21.91 -4.33 -19.47
N VAL A 81 -20.89 -3.52 -19.18
CA VAL A 81 -20.11 -2.75 -20.17
C VAL A 81 -18.85 -3.50 -20.57
N THR A 82 -18.11 -4.05 -19.60
CA THR A 82 -16.88 -4.79 -19.87
C THR A 82 -17.18 -6.12 -20.56
N ASP A 83 -16.41 -6.45 -21.61
CA ASP A 83 -16.52 -7.76 -22.27
C ASP A 83 -16.17 -8.89 -21.28
N LYS A 84 -17.16 -9.76 -21.05
CA LYS A 84 -17.06 -10.94 -20.19
C LYS A 84 -15.97 -11.91 -20.67
N SER A 85 -15.78 -12.03 -21.99
CA SER A 85 -14.78 -12.91 -22.59
C SER A 85 -13.37 -12.44 -22.26
N PHE A 86 -13.14 -11.13 -22.36
CA PHE A 86 -11.89 -10.48 -21.97
C PHE A 86 -11.64 -10.60 -20.47
N PHE A 87 -12.65 -10.33 -19.64
CA PHE A 87 -12.53 -10.46 -18.18
C PHE A 87 -12.14 -11.89 -17.79
N ARG A 88 -12.82 -12.91 -18.34
CA ARG A 88 -12.50 -14.32 -18.07
C ARG A 88 -11.06 -14.66 -18.47
N ARG A 89 -10.59 -14.16 -19.62
CA ARG A 89 -9.21 -14.37 -20.08
C ARG A 89 -8.20 -13.73 -19.13
N LYS A 90 -8.47 -12.51 -18.65
CA LYS A 90 -7.63 -11.81 -17.69
C LYS A 90 -7.58 -12.52 -16.34
N VAL A 91 -8.72 -12.92 -15.78
CA VAL A 91 -8.74 -13.69 -14.53
C VAL A 91 -7.97 -14.99 -14.69
N ARG A 92 -8.15 -15.71 -15.80
CA ARG A 92 -7.40 -16.93 -16.09
C ARG A 92 -5.89 -16.68 -16.11
N TYR A 93 -5.44 -15.62 -16.79
CA TYR A 93 -4.03 -15.24 -16.84
C TYR A 93 -3.45 -14.97 -15.44
N GLU A 94 -4.15 -14.24 -14.59
CA GLU A 94 -3.67 -13.97 -13.22
C GLU A 94 -3.50 -15.25 -12.39
N PHE A 95 -4.43 -16.20 -12.53
CA PHE A 95 -4.38 -17.48 -11.82
C PHE A 95 -3.35 -18.46 -12.39
N GLU A 96 -3.10 -18.45 -13.70
CA GLU A 96 -2.19 -19.42 -14.34
C GLU A 96 -0.75 -18.90 -14.45
N VAL A 97 -0.55 -17.59 -14.57
CA VAL A 97 0.76 -16.97 -14.84
C VAL A 97 1.25 -16.19 -13.63
N THR A 98 0.53 -15.16 -13.21
CA THR A 98 0.97 -14.26 -12.13
C THR A 98 1.16 -15.01 -10.81
N SER A 99 0.24 -15.92 -10.48
CA SER A 99 0.35 -16.74 -9.27
C SER A 99 1.64 -17.58 -9.26
N ARG A 100 2.04 -18.15 -10.41
CA ARG A 100 3.23 -18.99 -10.52
C ARG A 100 4.53 -18.21 -10.48
N GLN A 101 4.51 -16.98 -11.00
CA GLN A 101 5.67 -16.09 -11.00
C GLN A 101 5.94 -15.45 -9.63
N THR A 102 4.89 -15.26 -8.83
CA THR A 102 4.97 -14.56 -7.55
C THR A 102 5.25 -15.51 -6.37
N SER A 103 5.68 -14.95 -5.25
CA SER A 103 5.94 -15.71 -4.03
C SER A 103 4.65 -16.16 -3.32
N SER A 104 4.75 -17.17 -2.47
CA SER A 104 3.63 -17.73 -1.69
C SER A 104 2.84 -16.68 -0.91
N ARG A 105 3.55 -15.75 -0.24
CA ARG A 105 2.92 -14.63 0.48
C ARG A 105 2.12 -13.72 -0.44
N VAL A 106 2.64 -13.42 -1.64
CA VAL A 106 1.93 -12.60 -2.62
C VAL A 106 0.70 -13.35 -3.14
N ARG A 107 0.79 -14.67 -3.36
CA ARG A 107 -0.38 -15.50 -3.70
C ARG A 107 -1.47 -15.44 -2.63
N GLY A 108 -1.10 -15.47 -1.34
CA GLY A 108 -2.04 -15.27 -0.24
C GLY A 108 -2.74 -13.90 -0.29
N ILE A 109 -1.99 -12.82 -0.50
CA ILE A 109 -2.54 -11.47 -0.64
C ILE A 109 -3.47 -11.37 -1.87
N MET A 110 -3.07 -11.95 -3.01
CA MET A 110 -3.90 -11.98 -4.22
C MET A 110 -5.21 -12.73 -4.00
N PHE A 111 -5.17 -13.81 -3.21
CA PHE A 111 -6.35 -14.60 -2.85
C PHE A 111 -7.32 -13.78 -1.99
N GLU A 112 -6.84 -13.16 -0.91
CA GLU A 112 -7.65 -12.27 -0.07
C GLU A 112 -8.23 -11.10 -0.87
N LYS A 113 -7.43 -10.50 -1.76
CA LYS A 113 -7.91 -9.46 -2.68
C LYS A 113 -9.02 -9.98 -3.58
N GLY A 114 -8.89 -11.19 -4.13
CA GLY A 114 -9.92 -11.78 -4.95
C GLY A 114 -11.22 -12.05 -4.17
N GLN A 115 -11.13 -12.50 -2.92
CA GLN A 115 -12.29 -12.64 -2.04
C GLN A 115 -12.98 -11.29 -1.82
N TRP A 116 -12.20 -10.27 -1.48
CA TRP A 116 -12.69 -8.90 -1.33
C TRP A 116 -13.37 -8.40 -2.62
N MET A 117 -12.80 -8.68 -3.79
CA MET A 117 -13.43 -8.33 -5.07
C MET A 117 -14.79 -9.00 -5.25
N VAL A 118 -14.95 -10.28 -4.89
CA VAL A 118 -16.25 -10.96 -4.99
C VAL A 118 -17.29 -10.28 -4.09
N GLU A 119 -16.89 -9.88 -2.88
CA GLU A 119 -17.78 -9.24 -1.90
C GLU A 119 -18.13 -7.80 -2.29
N ASN A 120 -17.20 -7.09 -2.94
CA ASN A 120 -17.32 -5.67 -3.28
C ASN A 120 -17.61 -5.45 -4.77
N LYS A 121 -18.45 -6.29 -5.39
CA LYS A 121 -18.92 -6.15 -6.79
C LYS A 121 -17.76 -5.96 -7.78
N LEU A 122 -16.77 -6.84 -7.70
CA LEU A 122 -15.54 -6.84 -8.49
C LEU A 122 -14.68 -5.57 -8.36
N GLY A 123 -14.88 -4.76 -7.32
CA GLY A 123 -14.15 -3.50 -7.14
C GLY A 123 -14.63 -2.39 -8.07
N GLY A 124 -15.89 -2.44 -8.52
CA GLY A 124 -16.47 -1.41 -9.38
C GLY A 124 -16.24 -1.63 -10.88
N VAL A 125 -15.75 -2.80 -11.29
CA VAL A 125 -15.73 -3.18 -12.71
C VAL A 125 -17.17 -3.43 -13.16
N MET A 126 -17.64 -2.63 -14.12
CA MET A 126 -18.97 -2.72 -14.74
C MET A 126 -18.87 -3.08 -16.20
#